data_AF-H3C0J8-F1
#
_entry.id   AF-H3C0J8-F1
#
_cell.length_a   1.000
_cell.length_b   1.000
_cell.length_c   1.000
_cell.angle_alpha   90.00
_cell.angle_beta   90.00
_cell.angle_gamma   90.00
#
_symmetry.space_group_name_H-M   'P 1'
#
loop_
_entity.id
_entity.type
_entity.pdbx_description
1 polymer ?
#
loop_
_entity_poly.entity_id
_entity_poly.type
_entity_poly.pdbx_seq_one_letter_code
_entity_poly.pdbx_strand_id
1 'polypeptide(L)'
;RGARMDPCSFSNFHRCVTKHLTLNLSVDFHSHVIRGRVALTVEALQDRMSSLVKLRPARLGSRPAAARTAVIRSGGSMCMPLEVTLPVDVSVEGPLQWLTPEQTAGKAEPYFSQCQAHHCRSMIPCQDSPSVKHTYYAQVSVPKELVAVMSAIGDGQEVDPEDSGRLVYRFRQPVPIPSYLMAIVVGALESRVIGPRSRVWSEKELVEKAASEFSQTETMLKTAEDLVGPYVWGQYDILVLPPSRIYGGMENPCLTFATPTLLVG
;
A
#
# COMPACT_ATOMS: atom_id res chain seq x y z
N ARG A 1 24.35 3.61 24.81
CA ARG A 1 24.47 4.05 23.40
C ARG A 1 23.09 4.55 22.99
N GLY A 2 22.97 5.81 22.56
CA GLY A 2 21.68 6.50 22.36
C GLY A 2 20.73 5.74 21.45
N ALA A 3 19.44 5.72 21.79
CA ALA A 3 18.41 5.05 21.01
C ALA A 3 18.49 5.52 19.54
N ARG A 4 18.52 4.58 18.59
CA ARG A 4 18.37 4.88 17.16
C ARG A 4 17.00 5.55 17.00
N MET A 5 16.99 6.87 16.84
CA MET A 5 15.76 7.63 16.59
C MET A 5 15.73 8.01 15.12
N ASP A 6 14.64 7.66 14.46
CA ASP A 6 14.27 8.23 13.18
C ASP A 6 13.55 9.56 13.47
N PRO A 7 14.14 10.73 13.11
CA PRO A 7 13.55 12.03 13.41
C PRO A 7 12.21 12.26 12.69
N CYS A 8 11.91 11.48 11.66
CA CYS A 8 10.67 11.56 10.90
C CYS A 8 9.57 10.65 11.47
N SER A 9 9.85 9.83 12.49
CA SER A 9 8.89 8.89 13.07
C SER A 9 8.68 9.08 14.56
N PHE A 10 7.41 9.08 15.00
CA PHE A 10 7.04 9.11 16.41
C PHE A 10 6.95 7.70 17.04
N SER A 11 7.26 6.66 16.26
CA SER A 11 7.09 5.28 16.66
C SER A 11 8.23 4.79 17.56
N ASN A 12 7.87 4.03 18.59
CA ASN A 12 8.82 3.48 19.55
C ASN A 12 9.41 2.14 19.08
N PHE A 13 9.96 2.08 17.85
CA PHE A 13 10.41 0.82 17.25
C PHE A 13 11.62 0.18 17.95
N HIS A 14 12.28 0.90 18.85
CA HIS A 14 13.31 0.37 19.76
C HIS A 14 12.74 -0.46 20.92
N ARG A 15 11.40 -0.44 21.14
CA ARG A 15 10.73 -1.19 22.21
C ARG A 15 9.82 -2.29 21.68
N CYS A 16 9.26 -2.12 20.49
CA CYS A 16 8.48 -3.15 19.81
C CYS A 16 8.48 -2.91 18.31
N VAL A 17 8.34 -3.96 17.51
CA VAL A 17 8.38 -3.86 16.05
C VAL A 17 7.19 -4.56 15.42
N THR A 18 6.52 -3.90 14.48
CA THR A 18 5.48 -4.52 13.67
C THR A 18 6.10 -5.57 12.76
N LYS A 19 5.52 -6.76 12.72
CA LYS A 19 5.94 -7.89 11.87
C LYS A 19 4.97 -8.20 10.75
N HIS A 20 3.68 -7.97 10.99
CA HIS A 20 2.63 -8.22 10.02
C HIS A 20 1.51 -7.19 10.14
N LEU A 21 0.85 -6.91 9.02
CA LEU A 21 -0.37 -6.11 8.95
C LEU A 21 -1.47 -6.91 8.27
N THR A 22 -2.67 -6.92 8.86
CA THR A 22 -3.89 -7.39 8.21
C THR A 22 -4.82 -6.20 7.99
N LEU A 23 -5.12 -5.91 6.73
CA LEU A 23 -5.89 -4.75 6.31
C LEU A 23 -7.25 -5.19 5.77
N ASN A 24 -8.33 -4.68 6.33
CA ASN A 24 -9.67 -4.83 5.77
C ASN A 24 -10.19 -3.43 5.47
N LEU A 25 -10.12 -3.03 4.20
CA LEU A 25 -10.35 -1.66 3.74
C LEU A 25 -11.53 -1.62 2.77
N SER A 26 -12.24 -0.49 2.76
CA SER A 26 -13.28 -0.14 1.82
C SER A 26 -13.02 1.26 1.29
N VAL A 27 -12.97 1.38 -0.04
CA VAL A 27 -12.69 2.64 -0.74
C VAL A 27 -14.01 3.29 -1.15
N ASP A 28 -14.28 4.47 -0.60
CA ASP A 28 -15.50 5.25 -0.87
C ASP A 28 -15.16 6.50 -1.68
N PHE A 29 -15.47 6.43 -2.97
CA PHE A 29 -15.28 7.53 -3.92
C PHE A 29 -16.27 8.69 -3.69
N HIS A 30 -17.45 8.45 -3.13
CA HIS A 30 -18.41 9.54 -2.87
C HIS A 30 -17.92 10.48 -1.77
N SER A 31 -17.32 9.92 -0.72
CA SER A 31 -16.80 10.71 0.41
C SER A 31 -15.29 10.93 0.39
N HIS A 32 -14.58 10.42 -0.62
CA HIS A 32 -13.11 10.43 -0.72
C HIS A 32 -12.43 9.91 0.56
N VAL A 33 -12.91 8.76 1.04
CA VAL A 33 -12.48 8.16 2.31
C VAL A 33 -12.09 6.70 2.10
N ILE A 34 -11.02 6.26 2.78
CA ILE A 34 -10.77 4.84 3.03
C ILE A 34 -11.21 4.51 4.45
N ARG A 35 -12.17 3.60 4.58
CA ARG A 35 -12.64 3.07 5.87
C ARG A 35 -12.18 1.64 6.05
N GLY A 36 -12.00 1.21 7.29
CA GLY A 36 -11.60 -0.16 7.54
C GLY A 36 -11.04 -0.43 8.92
N ARG A 37 -10.32 -1.54 9.01
CA ARG A 37 -9.58 -1.95 10.21
C ARG A 37 -8.20 -2.40 9.80
N VAL A 38 -7.23 -2.08 10.64
CA VAL A 38 -5.85 -2.55 10.50
C VAL A 38 -5.46 -3.27 11.78
N ALA A 39 -5.16 -4.55 11.65
CA ALA A 39 -4.58 -5.35 12.71
C ALA A 39 -3.06 -5.38 12.53
N LEU A 40 -2.32 -5.04 13.58
CA LEU A 40 -0.87 -5.07 13.63
C LEU A 40 -0.45 -6.24 14.51
N THR A 41 0.35 -7.16 13.96
CA THR A 41 1.09 -8.13 14.76
C THR A 41 2.41 -7.50 15.17
N VAL A 42 2.59 -7.28 16.46
CA VAL A 42 3.73 -6.55 17.04
C VAL A 42 4.54 -7.49 17.92
N GLU A 43 5.86 -7.49 17.75
CA GLU A 43 6.80 -8.19 18.62
C GLU A 43 7.36 -7.21 19.67
N ALA A 44 7.21 -7.54 20.95
CA ALA A 44 7.82 -6.77 22.04
C ALA A 44 9.32 -7.10 22.18
N LEU A 45 10.16 -6.06 22.18
CA LEU A 45 11.62 -6.17 22.35
C LEU A 45 12.06 -5.92 23.81
N GLN A 46 11.14 -5.53 24.69
CA GLN A 46 11.39 -5.22 26.10
C GLN A 46 10.26 -5.79 26.96
N ASP A 47 10.59 -6.22 28.18
CA ASP A 47 9.61 -6.69 29.17
C ASP A 47 8.78 -5.53 29.76
N ARG A 48 7.57 -5.85 30.26
CA ARG A 48 6.69 -4.94 31.02
C ARG A 48 6.33 -3.64 30.28
N MET A 49 5.93 -3.77 29.02
CA MET A 49 5.50 -2.65 28.18
C MET A 49 4.10 -2.16 28.58
N SER A 50 3.98 -0.90 29.02
CA SER A 50 2.69 -0.26 29.34
C SER A 50 2.05 0.48 28.16
N SER A 51 2.80 0.71 27.07
CA SER A 51 2.29 1.32 25.82
C SER A 51 3.08 0.77 24.64
N LEU A 52 2.40 0.12 23.69
CA LEU A 52 3.09 -0.55 22.59
C LEU A 52 3.33 0.38 21.40
N VAL A 53 2.34 1.14 20.93
CA VAL A 53 2.56 1.88 19.67
C VAL A 53 2.05 3.31 19.76
N LYS A 54 2.98 4.27 19.72
CA LYS A 54 2.68 5.65 19.37
C LYS A 54 2.57 5.72 17.85
N LEU A 55 1.33 5.83 17.39
CA LEU A 55 1.00 6.00 15.99
C LEU A 55 0.50 7.43 15.81
N ARG A 56 0.93 8.09 14.73
CA ARG A 56 0.22 9.28 14.26
C ARG A 56 -1.04 8.75 13.57
N PRO A 57 -2.25 9.08 14.05
CA PRO A 57 -3.46 8.63 13.39
C PRO A 57 -3.56 9.29 12.02
N ALA A 58 -3.99 8.50 11.04
CA ALA A 58 -4.63 9.03 9.85
C ALA A 58 -5.89 9.81 10.27
N ARG A 59 -6.24 10.89 9.58
CA ARG A 59 -7.27 11.84 10.04
C ARG A 59 -8.64 11.16 10.20
N LEU A 60 -9.13 11.12 11.45
CA LEU A 60 -10.48 10.68 11.79
C LEU A 60 -11.48 11.83 11.54
N GLY A 61 -11.83 12.09 10.29
CA GLY A 61 -12.77 13.15 9.90
C GLY A 61 -12.27 14.60 10.14
N SER A 62 -13.19 15.53 10.41
CA SER A 62 -12.95 16.99 10.52
C SER A 62 -12.31 17.46 11.83
N ARG A 63 -11.85 16.54 12.69
CA ARG A 63 -11.11 16.87 13.91
C ARG A 63 -9.69 16.30 13.83
N PRO A 64 -8.64 17.06 14.23
CA PRO A 64 -7.30 16.50 14.35
C PRO A 64 -7.37 15.32 15.33
N ALA A 65 -7.16 14.11 14.84
CA ALA A 65 -7.14 12.93 15.68
C ALA A 65 -5.96 13.06 16.65
N ALA A 66 -6.26 13.24 17.94
CA ALA A 66 -5.25 13.16 18.99
C ALA A 66 -4.51 11.83 18.85
N ALA A 67 -3.19 11.83 19.05
CA ALA A 67 -2.37 10.63 18.96
C ALA A 67 -2.98 9.52 19.84
N ARG A 68 -3.65 8.54 19.22
CA ARG A 68 -4.22 7.42 19.96
C ARG A 68 -3.09 6.47 20.28
N THR A 69 -2.75 6.39 21.55
CA THR A 69 -1.90 5.30 22.03
C THR A 69 -2.76 4.05 22.02
N ALA A 70 -2.42 3.07 21.20
CA ALA A 70 -2.96 1.73 21.36
C ALA A 70 -2.36 1.16 22.65
N VAL A 71 -3.10 1.29 23.76
CA VAL A 71 -2.72 0.67 25.04
C VAL A 71 -3.24 -0.75 24.99
N ILE A 72 -2.37 -1.69 24.67
CA ILE A 72 -2.67 -3.09 24.92
C ILE A 72 -2.11 -3.45 26.28
N ARG A 73 -3.02 -3.91 27.15
CA ARG A 73 -2.65 -4.57 28.40
C ARG A 73 -2.23 -6.00 28.07
N SER A 74 -0.97 -6.17 27.69
CA SER A 74 -0.37 -7.51 27.65
C SER A 74 0.37 -7.76 28.95
N GLY A 75 0.01 -8.82 29.66
CA GLY A 75 0.84 -9.41 30.72
C GLY A 75 1.99 -10.26 30.17
N GLY A 76 2.30 -10.15 28.88
CA GLY A 76 3.25 -10.99 28.17
C GLY A 76 4.72 -10.66 28.44
N SER A 77 5.53 -11.72 28.47
CA SER A 77 6.99 -11.70 28.48
C SER A 77 7.58 -11.30 27.12
N MET A 78 8.88 -10.98 27.09
CA MET A 78 9.68 -10.77 25.88
C MET A 78 9.39 -11.79 24.76
N CYS A 79 9.44 -11.35 23.51
CA CYS A 79 9.25 -12.17 22.30
C CYS A 79 7.84 -12.78 22.07
N MET A 80 6.82 -12.39 22.84
CA MET A 80 5.45 -12.77 22.51
C MET A 80 4.85 -11.86 21.42
N PRO A 81 4.26 -12.42 20.34
CA PRO A 81 3.50 -11.63 19.39
C PRO A 81 2.23 -11.10 20.05
N LEU A 82 1.92 -9.84 19.78
CA LEU A 82 0.74 -9.17 20.27
C LEU A 82 -0.06 -8.59 19.10
N GLU A 83 -1.36 -8.87 19.05
CA GLU A 83 -2.24 -8.28 18.07
C GLU A 83 -2.87 -6.98 18.56
N VAL A 84 -2.72 -5.93 17.74
CA VAL A 84 -3.33 -4.61 17.94
C VAL A 84 -4.31 -4.37 16.80
N THR A 85 -5.62 -4.35 17.07
CA THR A 85 -6.60 -3.97 16.05
C THR A 85 -7.03 -2.52 16.23
N LEU A 86 -6.85 -1.71 15.18
CA LEU A 86 -7.21 -0.30 15.17
C LEU A 86 -8.23 -0.02 14.07
N PRO A 87 -9.33 0.69 14.38
CA PRO A 87 -10.21 1.20 13.33
C PRO A 87 -9.47 2.27 12.53
N VAL A 88 -9.74 2.28 11.22
CA VAL A 88 -9.20 3.23 10.26
C VAL A 88 -10.36 3.90 9.57
N ASP A 89 -10.46 5.21 9.72
CA ASP A 89 -11.35 6.04 8.93
C ASP A 89 -10.50 7.25 8.53
N VAL A 90 -10.16 7.31 7.25
CA VAL A 90 -9.25 8.31 6.71
C VAL A 90 -9.99 9.14 5.67
N SER A 91 -10.36 10.34 6.07
CA SER A 91 -10.73 11.40 5.14
C SER A 91 -9.47 12.13 4.72
N VAL A 92 -9.14 12.06 3.43
CA VAL A 92 -7.78 12.40 2.99
C VAL A 92 -7.64 13.88 2.66
N GLU A 93 -6.75 14.55 3.39
CA GLU A 93 -5.97 15.70 2.93
C GLU A 93 -4.49 15.30 3.03
N GLY A 94 -3.96 14.59 2.03
CA GLY A 94 -2.64 13.95 2.03
C GLY A 94 -2.27 13.35 0.66
N PRO A 95 -1.12 12.69 0.49
CA PRO A 95 -0.61 12.20 -0.82
C PRO A 95 -1.28 10.90 -1.28
N LEU A 96 -2.56 10.77 -0.95
CA LEU A 96 -3.46 9.86 -1.59
C LEU A 96 -4.31 10.73 -2.51
N GLN A 97 -4.17 10.52 -3.80
CA GLN A 97 -4.81 11.35 -4.81
C GLN A 97 -6.12 10.70 -5.23
N TRP A 98 -7.22 11.35 -4.86
CA TRP A 98 -8.52 11.15 -5.50
C TRP A 98 -8.55 12.08 -6.71
N LEU A 99 -8.71 11.51 -7.90
CA LEU A 99 -8.83 12.31 -9.11
C LEU A 99 -10.29 12.34 -9.57
N THR A 100 -10.71 13.48 -10.09
CA THR A 100 -12.01 13.58 -10.76
C THR A 100 -11.95 12.88 -12.12
N PRO A 101 -13.10 12.51 -12.71
CA PRO A 101 -13.15 11.90 -14.03
C PRO A 101 -12.38 12.69 -15.09
N GLU A 102 -12.46 14.02 -15.07
CA GLU A 102 -11.82 14.90 -16.06
C GLU A 102 -10.29 14.86 -16.04
N GLN A 103 -9.71 14.37 -14.94
CA GLN A 103 -8.27 14.23 -14.76
C GLN A 103 -7.73 12.89 -15.27
N THR A 104 -8.59 12.03 -15.82
CA THR A 104 -8.25 10.70 -16.33
C THR A 104 -8.49 10.54 -17.82
N ALA A 105 -7.83 9.55 -18.42
CA ALA A 105 -8.01 9.28 -19.85
C ALA A 105 -9.38 8.68 -20.15
N GLY A 106 -9.85 7.76 -19.32
CA GLY A 106 -11.09 7.00 -19.45
C GLY A 106 -12.31 7.67 -18.81
N LYS A 107 -12.14 8.85 -18.18
CA LYS A 107 -13.19 9.58 -17.48
C LYS A 107 -13.85 8.79 -16.35
N ALA A 108 -13.05 8.02 -15.62
CA ALA A 108 -13.44 7.33 -14.39
C ALA A 108 -12.73 8.00 -13.20
N GLU A 109 -13.21 7.79 -11.98
CA GLU A 109 -12.54 8.29 -10.77
C GLU A 109 -11.50 7.29 -10.28
N PRO A 110 -10.19 7.59 -10.37
CA PRO A 110 -9.16 6.75 -9.79
C PRO A 110 -8.75 7.32 -8.44
N TYR A 111 -8.20 6.41 -7.67
CA TYR A 111 -7.53 6.68 -6.43
C TYR A 111 -6.15 6.02 -6.47
N PHE A 112 -5.09 6.72 -6.08
CA PHE A 112 -3.79 6.10 -5.87
C PHE A 112 -3.02 6.70 -4.69
N SER A 113 -2.23 5.86 -4.03
CA SER A 113 -1.36 6.26 -2.93
C SER A 113 0.07 6.57 -3.37
N GLN A 114 0.74 7.51 -2.69
CA GLN A 114 2.19 7.67 -2.71
C GLN A 114 2.72 7.80 -1.28
N CYS A 115 3.27 6.70 -0.74
CA CYS A 115 3.64 6.62 0.68
C CYS A 115 5.05 7.15 0.99
N GLN A 116 5.97 7.14 0.02
CA GLN A 116 7.32 7.68 0.23
C GLN A 116 7.29 9.20 0.39
N ALA A 117 7.95 9.79 1.40
CA ALA A 117 8.85 9.14 2.36
C ALA A 117 8.19 8.65 3.66
N HIS A 118 7.13 9.32 4.13
CA HIS A 118 6.56 9.13 5.46
C HIS A 118 5.05 9.39 5.48
N HIS A 119 4.38 9.00 4.40
CA HIS A 119 2.97 9.25 4.19
C HIS A 119 2.10 8.02 4.35
N CYS A 120 2.67 6.84 4.56
CA CYS A 120 1.90 5.64 4.87
C CYS A 120 1.04 5.84 6.14
N ARG A 121 1.55 6.61 7.12
CA ARG A 121 0.80 7.04 8.32
C ARG A 121 -0.49 7.82 8.04
N SER A 122 -0.62 8.40 6.85
CA SER A 122 -1.83 9.12 6.44
C SER A 122 -2.89 8.19 5.85
N MET A 123 -2.51 6.97 5.45
CA MET A 123 -3.41 5.95 4.90
C MET A 123 -3.80 4.92 5.98
N ILE A 124 -2.85 4.50 6.80
CA ILE A 124 -3.05 3.48 7.84
C ILE A 124 -2.23 3.79 9.10
N PRO A 125 -2.71 3.39 10.29
CA PRO A 125 -1.93 3.49 11.51
C PRO A 125 -0.79 2.46 11.46
N CYS A 126 0.45 2.92 11.28
CA CYS A 126 1.64 2.06 11.16
C CYS A 126 2.89 2.68 11.80
N GLN A 127 3.88 1.82 12.11
CA GLN A 127 5.22 2.28 12.49
C GLN A 127 5.94 2.82 11.25
N ASP A 128 5.62 4.07 10.89
CA ASP A 128 6.01 4.65 9.61
C ASP A 128 7.47 5.13 9.64
N SER A 129 8.38 4.17 9.50
CA SER A 129 9.83 4.33 9.44
C SER A 129 10.42 3.22 8.58
N PRO A 130 11.38 3.51 7.69
CA PRO A 130 12.07 2.48 6.93
C PRO A 130 12.90 1.51 7.80
N SER A 131 13.09 1.83 9.09
CA SER A 131 13.78 0.96 10.05
C SER A 131 12.93 -0.25 10.48
N VAL A 132 11.64 -0.25 10.19
CA VAL A 132 10.71 -1.35 10.48
C VAL A 132 10.28 -1.98 9.17
N LYS A 133 10.35 -3.32 9.09
CA LYS A 133 9.83 -4.08 7.96
C LYS A 133 8.77 -5.07 8.43
N HIS A 134 7.68 -5.18 7.68
CA HIS A 134 6.58 -6.08 7.96
C HIS A 134 6.04 -6.71 6.67
N THR A 135 5.47 -7.90 6.77
CA THR A 135 4.62 -8.46 5.70
C THR A 135 3.21 -7.86 5.81
N TYR A 136 2.37 -8.05 4.80
CA TYR A 136 0.95 -7.72 4.94
C TYR A 136 0.04 -8.63 4.12
N TYR A 137 -1.20 -8.73 4.58
CA TYR A 137 -2.32 -9.26 3.85
C TYR A 137 -3.44 -8.21 3.83
N ALA A 138 -4.06 -8.00 2.68
CA ALA A 138 -5.09 -6.98 2.51
C ALA A 138 -6.33 -7.53 1.81
N GLN A 139 -7.49 -7.11 2.30
CA GLN A 139 -8.77 -7.21 1.62
C GLN A 139 -9.25 -5.78 1.34
N VAL A 140 -9.53 -5.48 0.08
CA VAL A 140 -9.92 -4.15 -0.37
C VAL A 140 -11.26 -4.24 -1.12
N SER A 141 -12.31 -3.73 -0.49
CA SER A 141 -13.64 -3.59 -1.08
C SER A 141 -13.71 -2.32 -1.94
N VAL A 142 -14.12 -2.47 -3.19
CA VAL A 142 -14.26 -1.37 -4.18
C VAL A 142 -15.54 -1.55 -5.00
N PRO A 143 -16.10 -0.49 -5.61
CA PRO A 143 -17.19 -0.64 -6.59
C PRO A 143 -16.85 -1.68 -7.66
N LYS A 144 -17.81 -2.53 -8.04
CA LYS A 144 -17.56 -3.72 -8.89
C LYS A 144 -17.06 -3.40 -10.30
N GLU A 145 -17.27 -2.17 -10.77
CA GLU A 145 -16.77 -1.63 -12.03
C GLU A 145 -15.30 -1.21 -11.98
N LEU A 146 -14.70 -1.16 -10.79
CA LEU A 146 -13.31 -0.76 -10.57
C LEU A 146 -12.44 -1.97 -10.19
N VAL A 147 -11.15 -1.81 -10.46
CA VAL A 147 -10.10 -2.77 -10.14
C VAL A 147 -9.21 -2.19 -9.06
N ALA A 148 -8.96 -2.97 -8.01
CA ALA A 148 -7.93 -2.66 -7.03
C ALA A 148 -6.63 -3.40 -7.38
N VAL A 149 -5.50 -2.71 -7.22
CA VAL A 149 -4.16 -3.30 -7.26
C VAL A 149 -3.32 -2.75 -6.12
N MET A 150 -2.39 -3.56 -5.59
CA MET A 150 -1.52 -3.17 -4.49
C MET A 150 -0.07 -3.59 -4.75
N SER A 151 0.84 -3.08 -3.93
CA SER A 151 2.25 -3.51 -3.84
C SER A 151 2.43 -4.93 -3.27
N ALA A 152 1.71 -5.91 -3.84
CA ALA A 152 1.56 -7.28 -3.35
C ALA A 152 1.09 -8.19 -4.48
N ILE A 153 1.21 -9.50 -4.26
CA ILE A 153 0.67 -10.53 -5.16
C ILE A 153 -0.85 -10.60 -4.97
N GLY A 154 -1.60 -10.65 -6.07
CA GLY A 154 -3.06 -10.85 -6.02
C GLY A 154 -3.44 -12.24 -5.54
N ASP A 155 -4.40 -12.33 -4.62
CA ASP A 155 -4.87 -13.56 -3.96
C ASP A 155 -6.38 -13.80 -4.22
N GLY A 156 -6.80 -13.48 -5.44
CA GLY A 156 -8.17 -13.60 -5.91
C GLY A 156 -9.09 -12.45 -5.54
N GLN A 157 -10.33 -12.55 -5.99
CA GLN A 157 -11.40 -11.59 -5.74
C GLN A 157 -12.73 -12.31 -5.55
N GLU A 158 -13.66 -11.69 -4.83
CA GLU A 158 -15.02 -12.19 -4.63
C GLU A 158 -16.01 -11.03 -4.52
N VAL A 159 -17.31 -11.32 -4.70
CA VAL A 159 -18.37 -10.35 -4.43
C VAL A 159 -18.35 -10.02 -2.94
N ASP A 160 -18.46 -8.73 -2.60
CA ASP A 160 -18.48 -8.32 -1.21
C ASP A 160 -19.73 -8.91 -0.51
N PRO A 161 -19.55 -9.68 0.58
CA PRO A 161 -20.67 -10.30 1.29
C PRO A 161 -21.60 -9.27 1.95
N GLU A 162 -21.12 -8.05 2.20
CA GLU A 162 -21.91 -6.96 2.80
C GLU A 162 -22.57 -6.05 1.74
N ASP A 163 -22.09 -6.06 0.49
CA ASP A 163 -22.61 -5.23 -0.61
C ASP A 163 -22.40 -5.85 -2.01
N SER A 164 -23.47 -6.39 -2.60
CA SER A 164 -23.43 -6.98 -3.95
C SER A 164 -23.04 -6.01 -5.08
N GLY A 165 -23.01 -4.70 -4.82
CA GLY A 165 -22.49 -3.68 -5.73
C GLY A 165 -20.96 -3.59 -5.76
N ARG A 166 -20.26 -4.34 -4.90
CA ARG A 166 -18.82 -4.22 -4.67
C ARG A 166 -18.09 -5.56 -4.85
N LEU A 167 -16.79 -5.46 -5.12
CA LEU A 167 -15.85 -6.58 -5.14
C LEU A 167 -14.79 -6.40 -4.06
N VAL A 168 -14.45 -7.50 -3.39
CA VAL A 168 -13.32 -7.57 -2.47
C VAL A 168 -12.15 -8.21 -3.19
N TYR A 169 -11.07 -7.44 -3.36
CA TYR A 169 -9.80 -7.92 -3.87
C TYR A 169 -8.88 -8.31 -2.71
N ARG A 170 -8.23 -9.46 -2.81
CA ARG A 170 -7.28 -9.95 -1.80
C ARG A 170 -5.84 -9.81 -2.30
N PHE A 171 -4.92 -9.46 -1.39
CA PHE A 171 -3.51 -9.30 -1.71
C PHE A 171 -2.61 -9.83 -0.59
N ARG A 172 -1.48 -10.42 -0.98
CA ARG A 172 -0.47 -10.94 -0.08
C ARG A 172 0.91 -10.41 -0.42
N GLN A 173 1.57 -9.76 0.54
CA GLN A 173 2.98 -9.39 0.48
C GLN A 173 3.78 -10.25 1.47
N PRO A 174 4.36 -11.38 1.00
CA PRO A 174 5.07 -12.31 1.88
C PRO A 174 6.49 -11.85 2.23
N VAL A 175 7.08 -10.91 1.48
CA VAL A 175 8.42 -10.39 1.74
C VAL A 175 8.30 -9.16 2.66
N PRO A 176 9.03 -9.09 3.79
CA PRO A 176 8.95 -7.95 4.69
C PRO A 176 9.40 -6.64 4.03
N ILE A 177 8.54 -5.63 4.03
CA ILE A 177 8.78 -4.31 3.43
C ILE A 177 8.63 -3.19 4.46
N PRO A 178 9.36 -2.07 4.30
CA PRO A 178 9.05 -0.84 5.03
C PRO A 178 7.71 -0.25 4.58
N SER A 179 7.05 0.49 5.48
CA SER A 179 5.72 1.07 5.28
C SER A 179 5.59 1.96 4.03
N TYR A 180 6.67 2.66 3.65
CA TYR A 180 6.65 3.57 2.51
C TYR A 180 6.49 2.87 1.15
N LEU A 181 6.75 1.56 1.09
CA LEU A 181 6.57 0.71 -0.09
C LEU A 181 5.16 0.13 -0.22
N MET A 182 4.30 0.33 0.79
CA MET A 182 2.89 -0.01 0.64
C MET A 182 2.23 0.95 -0.35
N ALA A 183 1.56 0.38 -1.33
CA ALA A 183 0.78 1.12 -2.31
C ALA A 183 -0.54 0.43 -2.61
N ILE A 184 -1.53 1.26 -2.93
CA ILE A 184 -2.87 0.88 -3.38
C ILE A 184 -3.27 1.80 -4.53
N VAL A 185 -3.89 1.22 -5.56
CA VAL A 185 -4.60 1.94 -6.62
C VAL A 185 -5.96 1.31 -6.82
N VAL A 186 -6.97 2.13 -7.02
CA VAL A 186 -8.31 1.72 -7.43
C VAL A 186 -8.72 2.56 -8.62
N GLY A 187 -9.18 1.94 -9.69
CA GLY A 187 -9.66 2.66 -10.87
C GLY A 187 -10.13 1.73 -11.98
N ALA A 188 -10.49 2.30 -13.13
CA ALA A 188 -10.87 1.57 -14.33
C ALA A 188 -9.61 1.02 -15.05
N LEU A 189 -8.97 0.03 -14.44
CA LEU A 189 -7.69 -0.52 -14.90
C LEU A 189 -7.90 -1.73 -15.81
N GLU A 190 -7.17 -1.75 -16.92
CA GLU A 190 -6.92 -2.94 -17.74
C GLU A 190 -5.48 -3.42 -17.57
N SER A 191 -5.21 -4.67 -17.93
CA SER A 191 -3.85 -5.18 -18.01
C SER A 191 -3.53 -5.92 -19.31
N ARG A 192 -2.25 -5.95 -19.64
CA ARG A 192 -1.66 -6.78 -20.71
C ARG A 192 -0.44 -7.51 -20.17
N VAL A 193 -0.23 -8.74 -20.61
CA VAL A 193 0.96 -9.52 -20.26
C VAL A 193 2.11 -9.04 -21.13
N ILE A 194 3.24 -8.67 -20.50
CA ILE A 194 4.46 -8.19 -21.19
C ILE A 194 5.67 -9.09 -20.93
N GLY A 195 5.49 -10.16 -20.15
CA GLY A 195 6.54 -11.12 -19.84
C GLY A 195 5.99 -12.31 -19.03
N PRO A 196 6.84 -13.31 -18.73
CA PRO A 196 6.41 -14.53 -18.01
C PRO A 196 5.98 -14.26 -16.56
N ARG A 197 6.38 -13.12 -15.99
CA ARG A 197 6.09 -12.72 -14.60
C ARG A 197 5.73 -11.23 -14.48
N SER A 198 5.30 -10.63 -15.59
CA SER A 198 5.07 -9.19 -15.69
C SER A 198 3.83 -8.86 -16.50
N ARG A 199 2.99 -8.01 -15.93
CA ARG A 199 1.89 -7.33 -16.60
C ARG A 199 2.13 -5.83 -16.56
N VAL A 200 1.63 -5.15 -17.57
CA VAL A 200 1.41 -3.71 -17.50
C VAL A 200 -0.06 -3.45 -17.18
N TRP A 201 -0.32 -2.48 -16.32
CA TRP A 201 -1.63 -1.99 -15.93
C TRP A 201 -1.75 -0.52 -16.33
N SER A 202 -2.91 -0.12 -16.86
CA SER A 202 -3.24 1.29 -17.09
C SER A 202 -4.73 1.44 -17.37
N GLU A 203 -5.18 2.66 -17.60
CA GLU A 203 -6.47 2.90 -18.23
C GLU A 203 -6.49 2.31 -19.65
N LYS A 204 -7.68 1.93 -20.11
CA LYS A 204 -7.89 1.26 -21.40
C LYS A 204 -7.23 2.01 -22.57
N GLU A 205 -7.26 3.34 -22.54
CA GLU A 205 -6.74 4.23 -23.57
C GLU A 205 -5.22 4.17 -23.71
N LEU A 206 -4.51 3.76 -22.65
CA LEU A 206 -3.04 3.77 -22.57
C LEU A 206 -2.43 2.37 -22.53
N VAL A 207 -3.19 1.34 -22.18
CA VAL A 207 -2.65 0.01 -21.89
C VAL A 207 -1.88 -0.62 -23.06
N GLU A 208 -2.32 -0.40 -24.32
CA GLU A 208 -1.62 -0.92 -25.50
C GLU A 208 -0.29 -0.20 -25.75
N LYS A 209 -0.26 1.12 -25.59
CA LYS A 209 0.98 1.91 -25.69
C LYS A 209 1.96 1.50 -24.60
N ALA A 210 1.45 1.34 -23.37
CA ALA A 210 2.25 0.90 -22.24
C ALA A 210 2.81 -0.52 -22.44
N ALA A 211 2.03 -1.43 -23.04
CA ALA A 211 2.50 -2.79 -23.33
C ALA A 211 3.65 -2.79 -24.34
N SER A 212 3.54 -1.97 -25.38
CA SER A 212 4.61 -1.78 -26.37
C SER A 212 5.87 -1.18 -25.74
N GLU A 213 5.72 -0.07 -25.02
CA GLU A 213 6.81 0.69 -24.40
C GLU A 213 7.60 -0.16 -23.40
N PHE A 214 6.91 -0.97 -22.59
CA PHE A 214 7.54 -1.80 -21.55
C PHE A 214 7.82 -3.25 -21.97
N SER A 215 7.76 -3.57 -23.27
CA SER A 215 7.95 -4.92 -23.80
C SER A 215 9.32 -5.56 -23.46
N GLN A 216 10.35 -4.73 -23.19
CA GLN A 216 11.69 -5.20 -22.83
C GLN A 216 11.88 -5.52 -21.34
N THR A 217 10.83 -5.39 -20.52
CA THR A 217 10.89 -5.55 -19.06
C THR A 217 11.52 -6.88 -18.63
N GLU A 218 11.16 -8.00 -19.25
CA GLU A 218 11.74 -9.30 -18.87
C GLU A 218 13.24 -9.40 -19.18
N THR A 219 13.70 -8.80 -20.28
CA THR A 219 15.13 -8.72 -20.60
C THR A 219 15.87 -7.92 -19.54
N MET A 220 15.29 -6.81 -19.07
CA MET A 220 15.85 -6.00 -17.99
C MET A 220 15.89 -6.78 -16.67
N LEU A 221 14.83 -7.51 -16.33
CA LEU A 221 14.78 -8.32 -15.11
C LEU A 221 15.83 -9.44 -15.11
N LYS A 222 15.99 -10.17 -16.21
CA LYS A 222 17.04 -11.19 -16.34
C LYS A 222 18.44 -10.60 -16.17
N THR A 223 18.69 -9.48 -16.85
CA THR A 223 19.97 -8.77 -16.74
C THR A 223 20.21 -8.32 -15.30
N ALA A 224 19.20 -7.80 -14.62
CA ALA A 224 19.31 -7.42 -13.22
C ALA A 224 19.60 -8.63 -12.31
N GLU A 225 18.91 -9.75 -12.51
CA GLU A 225 19.15 -10.97 -11.74
C GLU A 225 20.57 -11.52 -11.91
N ASP A 226 21.09 -11.50 -13.14
CA ASP A 226 22.46 -11.91 -13.44
C ASP A 226 23.50 -11.02 -12.75
N LEU A 227 23.20 -9.73 -12.58
CA LEU A 227 24.11 -8.75 -11.98
C LEU A 227 24.04 -8.71 -10.45
N VAL A 228 22.84 -8.78 -9.87
CA VAL A 228 22.62 -8.48 -8.43
C VAL A 228 21.94 -9.61 -7.65
N GLY A 229 21.69 -10.74 -8.29
CA GLY A 229 21.10 -11.93 -7.67
C GLY A 229 19.57 -12.03 -7.82
N PRO A 230 18.97 -13.08 -7.24
CA PRO A 230 17.60 -13.49 -7.56
C PRO A 230 16.51 -12.44 -7.27
N TYR A 231 15.49 -12.36 -8.14
CA TYR A 231 14.30 -11.54 -7.90
C TYR A 231 13.34 -12.23 -6.92
N VAL A 232 13.28 -11.74 -5.69
CA VAL A 232 12.57 -12.40 -4.58
C VAL A 232 11.07 -12.09 -4.46
N TRP A 233 10.53 -11.20 -5.30
CA TRP A 233 9.17 -10.68 -5.15
C TRP A 233 8.11 -11.45 -5.96
N GLY A 234 8.53 -12.43 -6.75
CA GLY A 234 7.65 -13.20 -7.63
C GLY A 234 7.27 -12.42 -8.89
N GLN A 235 6.19 -11.64 -8.82
CA GLN A 235 5.71 -10.83 -9.95
C GLN A 235 6.42 -9.46 -10.01
N TYR A 236 6.61 -8.93 -11.22
CA TYR A 236 7.05 -7.55 -11.46
C TYR A 236 6.08 -6.90 -12.44
N ASP A 237 5.03 -6.28 -11.92
CA ASP A 237 4.08 -5.53 -12.74
C ASP A 237 4.46 -4.04 -12.81
N ILE A 238 4.01 -3.38 -13.85
CA ILE A 238 4.16 -1.93 -14.05
C ILE A 238 2.77 -1.32 -14.15
N LEU A 239 2.51 -0.26 -13.38
CA LEU A 239 1.28 0.52 -13.44
C LEU A 239 1.58 1.91 -13.99
N VAL A 240 1.04 2.22 -15.17
CA VAL A 240 1.08 3.56 -15.73
C VAL A 240 -0.11 4.35 -15.22
N LEU A 241 0.17 5.35 -14.38
CA LEU A 241 -0.84 6.21 -13.76
C LEU A 241 -1.25 7.38 -14.66
N PRO A 242 -2.31 8.13 -14.30
CA PRO A 242 -2.68 9.36 -14.99
C PRO A 242 -1.59 10.45 -14.92
N PRO A 243 -1.64 11.47 -15.80
CA PRO A 243 -0.64 12.53 -15.89
C PRO A 243 -0.47 13.40 -14.64
N SER A 244 -1.39 13.34 -13.67
CA SER A 244 -1.29 14.06 -12.40
C SER A 244 -0.16 13.53 -11.49
N ARG A 245 0.42 12.36 -11.81
CA ARG A 245 1.55 11.80 -11.07
C ARG A 245 2.77 12.72 -11.19
N ILE A 246 3.26 13.20 -10.04
CA ILE A 246 4.37 14.16 -9.97
C ILE A 246 5.78 13.54 -10.05
N TYR A 247 5.89 12.20 -10.01
CA TYR A 247 7.17 11.47 -10.04
C TYR A 247 7.30 10.58 -11.26
N GLY A 248 8.52 10.41 -11.76
CA GLY A 248 8.83 9.52 -12.89
C GLY A 248 8.47 8.05 -12.61
N GLY A 249 8.74 7.56 -11.39
CA GLY A 249 8.34 6.23 -10.97
C GLY A 249 8.31 6.06 -9.46
N MET A 250 7.92 4.87 -8.98
CA MET A 250 8.05 4.44 -7.58
C MET A 250 8.18 2.92 -7.53
N GLU A 251 9.18 2.43 -6.81
CA GLU A 251 9.61 1.04 -6.68
C GLU A 251 8.72 0.19 -5.75
N ASN A 252 7.41 0.42 -5.78
CA ASN A 252 6.44 -0.36 -5.03
C ASN A 252 6.59 -1.85 -5.39
N PRO A 253 6.89 -2.74 -4.42
CA PRO A 253 7.17 -4.14 -4.67
C PRO A 253 6.01 -4.81 -5.39
N CYS A 254 6.31 -5.69 -6.34
CA CYS A 254 5.34 -6.38 -7.18
C CYS A 254 4.56 -5.49 -8.17
N LEU A 255 4.59 -4.16 -8.05
CA LEU A 255 3.78 -3.23 -8.86
C LEU A 255 4.43 -1.85 -8.96
N THR A 256 5.45 -1.71 -9.81
CA THR A 256 6.16 -0.44 -10.03
C THR A 256 5.22 0.60 -10.63
N PHE A 257 5.15 1.79 -10.04
CA PHE A 257 4.40 2.89 -10.63
C PHE A 257 5.27 3.65 -11.62
N ALA A 258 4.69 4.02 -12.77
CA ALA A 258 5.36 4.75 -13.84
C ALA A 258 4.52 5.95 -14.29
N THR A 259 5.20 7.02 -14.69
CA THR A 259 4.57 8.19 -15.32
C THR A 259 4.16 7.88 -16.76
N PRO A 260 3.03 8.41 -17.26
CA PRO A 260 2.64 8.27 -18.65
C PRO A 260 3.56 9.06 -19.60
N THR A 261 4.41 9.95 -19.08
CA THR A 261 5.41 10.66 -19.91
C THR A 261 6.53 9.75 -20.43
N LEU A 262 6.58 8.48 -19.98
CA LEU A 262 7.46 7.47 -20.56
C LEU A 262 6.90 6.86 -21.86
N LEU A 263 5.62 7.09 -22.18
CA LEU A 263 4.99 6.56 -23.39
C LEU A 263 5.32 7.44 -24.60
N VAL A 264 6.47 7.19 -25.23
CA VAL A 264 7.02 8.00 -26.32
C VAL A 264 6.90 7.34 -27.71
N GLY A 265 6.58 6.04 -27.77
CA GLY A 265 6.37 5.28 -29.01
C GLY A 265 7.64 4.66 -29.58
#